data_AF-A0A4Q2J4I9-F1
#
_entry.id   AF-A0A4Q2J4I9-F1
#
_cell.length_a   1.000
_cell.length_b   1.000
_cell.length_c   1.000
_cell.angle_alpha   90.00
_cell.angle_beta   90.00
_cell.angle_gamma   90.00
#
_symmetry.space_group_name_H-M   'P 1'
#
loop_
_entity.id
_entity.type
_entity.pdbx_description
1 polymer ?
#
loop_
_entity_poly.entity_id
_entity_poly.type
_entity_poly.pdbx_seq_one_letter_code
_entity_poly.pdbx_strand_id
1 'polypeptide(L)' 'SDLERGEVVARAAGIAPAAVRSTVGAGDAFTAALVVALLEGDEPAAALGVACRVGSAAVEHLAAQPPFDRLDRYRSHA' A
#
# COMPACT_ATOMS: atom_id res chain seq x y z
N SER A 1 -2.60 -3.33 10.15
CA SER A 1 -1.83 -4.38 10.82
C SER A 1 -2.26 -5.70 10.23
N ASP A 2 -1.31 -6.52 9.80
CA ASP A 2 -1.61 -7.85 9.28
C ASP A 2 -1.60 -8.88 10.41
N LEU A 3 -2.47 -9.87 10.25
CA LEU A 3 -2.72 -10.92 11.24
C LEU A 3 -2.54 -12.29 10.59
N GLU A 4 -1.74 -13.16 11.19
CA GLU A 4 -1.68 -14.59 10.86
C GLU A 4 -2.08 -15.39 12.09
N ARG A 5 -3.07 -16.29 11.96
CA ARG A 5 -3.64 -17.06 13.09
C ARG A 5 -4.06 -16.21 14.31
N GLY A 6 -4.46 -14.96 14.09
CA GLY A 6 -4.86 -14.03 15.16
C GLY A 6 -3.71 -13.30 15.85
N GLU A 7 -2.46 -13.61 15.49
CA GLU A 7 -1.28 -12.89 15.96
C GLU A 7 -0.94 -11.76 15.00
N VAL A 8 -0.56 -10.60 15.55
CA VAL A 8 -0.14 -9.46 14.73
C VAL A 8 1.25 -9.74 14.18
N VAL A 9 1.33 -10.04 12.89
CA VAL A 9 2.59 -10.36 12.20
C VAL A 9 3.26 -9.13 11.58
N ALA A 10 2.50 -8.04 11.37
CA ALA A 10 3.05 -6.78 10.91
C ALA A 10 2.23 -5.56 11.37
N ARG A 11 2.93 -4.47 11.67
CA ARG A 11 2.36 -3.14 11.89
C ARG A 11 3.17 -2.10 11.12
N ALA A 12 2.47 -1.29 10.34
CA ALA A 12 3.01 -0.11 9.70
C ALA A 12 2.23 1.11 10.19
N ALA A 13 2.92 2.24 10.38
CA ALA A 13 2.26 3.52 10.59
C ALA A 13 1.49 3.92 9.32
N GLY A 14 0.31 4.49 9.48
CA GLY A 14 -0.44 5.05 8.36
C GLY A 14 0.37 6.19 7.71
N ILE A 15 0.53 6.13 6.39
CA ILE A 15 1.17 7.21 5.62
C ILE A 15 0.10 8.26 5.34
N ALA A 16 0.22 9.43 5.95
CA ALA A 16 -0.69 10.55 5.67
C ALA A 16 -0.49 11.02 4.22
N PRO A 17 -1.56 11.13 3.41
CA PRO A 17 -1.48 11.68 2.07
C PRO A 17 -1.24 13.19 2.12
N ALA A 18 -0.54 13.73 1.13
CA ALA A 18 -0.31 15.16 0.96
C ALA A 18 -1.60 15.93 0.63
N ALA A 19 -2.53 15.32 -0.13
CA ALA A 19 -3.85 15.87 -0.38
C ALA A 19 -4.87 14.79 -0.77
N VAL A 20 -5.93 14.61 0.02
CA VAL A 20 -7.01 13.67 -0.30
C VAL A 20 -7.91 14.27 -1.39
N ARG A 21 -8.01 13.58 -2.54
CA ARG A 21 -8.88 13.94 -3.67
C ARG A 21 -10.04 12.96 -3.87
N SER A 22 -9.84 11.67 -3.64
CA SER A 22 -10.88 10.64 -3.69
C SER A 22 -10.46 9.45 -2.84
N THR A 23 -11.36 8.80 -2.11
CA THR A 23 -11.04 7.58 -1.34
C THR A 23 -11.45 6.30 -2.08
N VAL A 24 -12.11 6.44 -3.23
CA VAL A 24 -12.59 5.30 -4.03
C VAL A 24 -11.40 4.55 -4.64
N GLY A 25 -11.34 3.24 -4.42
CA GLY A 25 -10.28 2.36 -4.95
C GLY A 25 -8.98 2.34 -4.14
N ALA A 26 -8.84 3.17 -3.10
CA ALA A 26 -7.63 3.18 -2.26
C ALA A 26 -7.44 1.87 -1.47
N GLY A 27 -8.53 1.24 -1.02
CA GLY A 27 -8.50 -0.07 -0.38
C GLY A 27 -8.14 -1.20 -1.34
N ASP A 28 -8.63 -1.15 -2.58
CA ASP A 28 -8.28 -2.13 -3.62
C ASP A 28 -6.82 -1.99 -4.03
N ALA A 29 -6.33 -0.75 -4.17
CA ALA A 29 -4.93 -0.45 -4.46
C ALA A 29 -4.01 -0.92 -3.32
N PHE A 30 -4.40 -0.69 -2.06
CA PHE A 30 -3.71 -1.23 -0.90
C PHE A 30 -3.65 -2.76 -0.94
N THR A 31 -4.78 -3.42 -1.18
CA THR A 31 -4.88 -4.88 -1.17
C THR A 31 -4.07 -5.49 -2.31
N ALA A 32 -4.15 -4.92 -3.51
CA ALA A 32 -3.37 -5.35 -4.65
C ALA A 32 -1.86 -5.21 -4.38
N ALA A 33 -1.43 -4.07 -3.83
CA ALA A 33 -0.02 -3.86 -3.48
C ALA A 33 0.48 -4.83 -2.41
N LEU A 34 -0.34 -5.13 -1.39
CA LEU A 34 -0.01 -6.11 -0.36
C LEU A 34 0.15 -7.51 -0.95
N VAL A 35 -0.80 -7.95 -1.77
CA VAL A 35 -0.76 -9.28 -2.42
C VAL A 35 0.45 -9.39 -3.33
N VAL A 36 0.74 -8.38 -4.15
CA VAL A 36 1.90 -8.39 -5.05
C VAL A 36 3.20 -8.46 -4.25
N ALA A 37 3.38 -7.64 -3.22
CA ALA A 37 4.60 -7.62 -2.42
C ALA A 37 4.83 -8.97 -1.70
N LEU A 38 3.78 -9.59 -1.14
CA LEU A 38 3.88 -10.90 -0.52
C LEU A 38 4.22 -12.01 -1.55
N LEU A 39 3.63 -11.95 -2.75
CA LEU A 39 3.92 -12.91 -3.83
C LEU A 39 5.36 -12.77 -4.37
N GLU A 40 5.93 -11.57 -4.31
CA GLU A 40 7.33 -11.31 -4.67
C GLU A 40 8.33 -11.73 -3.57
N GLY A 41 7.83 -12.13 -2.39
CA GLY A 41 8.63 -12.63 -1.28
C GLY A 41 9.08 -11.56 -0.29
N ASP A 42 8.46 -10.37 -0.31
CA ASP A 42 8.72 -9.36 0.71
C ASP A 42 8.26 -9.87 2.09
N GLU A 43 9.08 -9.58 3.11
CA GLU A 43 8.68 -9.82 4.50
C GLU A 43 7.39 -9.05 4.84
N PRO A 44 6.46 -9.61 5.63
CA PRO A 44 5.13 -9.03 5.86
C PRO A 44 5.13 -7.56 6.30
N ALA A 45 6.10 -7.14 7.11
CA ALA A 45 6.24 -5.75 7.54
C ALA A 45 6.61 -4.80 6.39
N ALA A 46 7.47 -5.25 5.46
CA ALA A 46 7.84 -4.48 4.29
C ALA A 46 6.68 -4.40 3.30
N ALA A 47 6.01 -5.53 3.05
CA ALA A 47 4.82 -5.61 2.19
C ALA A 47 3.70 -4.69 2.68
N LEU A 48 3.43 -4.69 3.98
CA LEU A 48 2.45 -3.79 4.61
C LEU A 48 2.84 -2.31 4.47
N GLY A 49 4.12 -1.99 4.61
CA GLY A 49 4.61 -0.63 4.40
C GLY A 49 4.43 -0.13 2.96
N VAL A 50 4.67 -1.00 1.97
CA VAL A 50 4.42 -0.72 0.55
C VAL A 50 2.93 -0.49 0.30
N ALA A 51 2.07 -1.36 0.81
CA ALA A 51 0.63 -1.24 0.68
C ALA A 51 0.10 0.08 1.26
N CYS A 52 0.58 0.49 2.45
CA CYS A 52 0.22 1.78 3.04
C CYS A 52 0.59 2.97 2.16
N ARG A 53 1.76 2.95 1.50
CA ARG A 53 2.18 4.02 0.57
C ARG A 53 1.31 4.04 -0.68
N VAL A 54 0.99 2.88 -1.25
CA VAL A 54 0.13 2.78 -2.44
C VAL A 54 -1.30 3.27 -2.14
N GLY A 55 -1.89 2.85 -1.02
CA GLY A 55 -3.20 3.34 -0.60
C GLY A 55 -3.21 4.86 -0.36
N SER A 56 -2.15 5.40 0.24
CA SER A 56 -2.00 6.84 0.46
C SER A 56 -1.86 7.62 -0.86
N ALA A 57 -1.08 7.13 -1.82
CA ALA A 57 -0.97 7.75 -3.13
C ALA A 57 -2.28 7.66 -3.94
N ALA A 58 -3.00 6.53 -3.82
CA ALA A 58 -4.27 6.34 -4.51
C ALA A 58 -5.32 7.37 -4.09
N VAL A 59 -5.30 7.82 -2.83
CA VAL A 59 -6.27 8.84 -2.39
C VAL A 59 -6.01 10.25 -2.95
N GLU A 60 -4.83 10.50 -3.52
CA GLU A 60 -4.48 11.79 -4.14
C GLU A 60 -4.95 11.91 -5.59
N HIS A 61 -5.51 10.84 -6.16
CA HIS A 61 -6.00 10.80 -7.52
C HIS A 61 -7.54 10.70 -7.56
N LEU A 62 -8.18 11.51 -8.42
CA LEU A 62 -9.64 11.57 -8.55
C LEU A 62 -10.25 10.31 -9.19
N ALA A 63 -9.46 9.52 -9.91
CA ALA A 63 -9.91 8.34 -10.63
C ALA A 63 -9.74 7.07 -9.78
N ALA A 64 -10.73 6.18 -9.81
CA ALA A 64 -10.66 4.84 -9.19
C ALA A 64 -9.52 3.96 -9.75
N GLN A 65 -8.91 4.37 -10.86
CA GLN A 65 -7.65 3.85 -11.40
C GLN A 65 -6.65 5.02 -11.58
N PRO A 66 -5.82 5.30 -10.57
CA PRO A 66 -4.68 6.18 -10.73
C PRO A 66 -3.69 5.59 -11.75
N PRO A 67 -3.00 6.42 -12.56
CA PRO A 67 -1.89 5.94 -13.37
C PRO A 67 -0.70 5.62 -12.44
N PHE A 68 -0.65 4.38 -11.93
CA PHE A 68 0.43 3.93 -11.06
C PHE A 68 1.76 3.88 -11.82
N ASP A 69 2.83 4.27 -11.13
CA ASP A 69 4.19 4.09 -11.62
C ASP A 69 4.65 2.64 -11.45
N ARG A 70 5.80 2.27 -12.05
CA ARG A 70 6.40 0.94 -11.83
C ARG A 70 6.74 0.74 -10.34
N LEU A 71 6.49 -0.47 -9.84
CA LEU A 71 6.67 -0.83 -8.43
C LEU A 71 8.07 -0.49 -7.88
N ASP A 72 9.11 -0.65 -8.69
CA ASP A 72 10.50 -0.33 -8.32
C ASP A 72 10.72 1.13 -7.89
N ARG A 73 9.91 2.06 -8.41
CA ARG A 73 9.98 3.48 -8.04
C ARG A 73 9.57 3.74 -6.60
N TYR A 74 8.76 2.86 -6.03
CA TYR A 74 8.31 2.95 -4.64
C TYR A 74 9.26 2.25 -3.66
N ARG A 75 10.27 1.53 -4.17
CA ARG A 75 11.32 0.87 -3.38
C ARG A 75 12.49 1.80 -3.05
N SER A 76 12.75 2.79 -3.90
CA SER A 76 13.96 3.64 -3.83
C SER A 76 13.92 4.80 -2.83
N HIS A 77 12.87 4.93 -2.02
CA HIS A 77 12.73 5.97 -0.98
C HIS A 77 12.63 5.34 0.44
N ALA A 78 13.45 4.32 0.70
CA ALA A 78 13.64 3.72 2.02
C ALA A 78 14.64 4.53 2.85
#